data_AF-A0AAJ3D5N1-F1
#
_entry.id   AF-A0AAJ3D5N1-F1
#
_cell.length_a   1.000
_cell.length_b   1.000
_cell.length_c   1.000
_cell.angle_alpha   90.00
_cell.angle_beta   90.00
_cell.angle_gamma   90.00
#
_symmetry.space_group_name_H-M   'P 1'
#
loop_
_entity.id
_entity.type
_entity.pdbx_description
1 polymer ?
#
loop_
_entity_poly.entity_id
_entity_poly.type
_entity_poly.pdbx_seq_one_letter_code
_entity_poly.pdbx_strand_id
1 'polypeptide(L)'
;MEYRHAAIPAVAGGLMLTLLLWWAGASADALDLDGAAGALGIETANALRSWLNPWAYDPQPGASVAVTADGASYVALHDTAMQIRFVAVFLFYAAGALLLVRRLPAERGRAWQALLALWAWGVVAGTLAVTVSAPWMIASGGRGSYRFLPQLAALASTGRTVLVPLALAASVWTVFVTRLALKNAEPQPRGDVPARTAVVAATIGTAVVAVSVVVLSYQANAARIQTTFTGGGFLSEPGDLLRQWLLLGAWSGPSGVGLWDWLLVRFGDVLLLAVVWCALRWLPGMLTRVSVPAMAVCTVCAIVLGSLVRHLWRVMVVDGGTTSWHLLQAASGLGDGTSAAVLWGTLAGVTATVVLRVTGRGAEEPAPAATDGAGSGG
;
A
#
# COMPACT_ATOMS: atom_id res chain seq x y z
N MET A 1 -6.72 -21.45 12.78
CA MET A 1 -7.95 -20.62 12.81
C MET A 1 -8.95 -21.12 11.77
N GLU A 2 -10.17 -21.45 12.18
CA GLU A 2 -11.27 -21.80 11.25
C GLU A 2 -11.67 -20.58 10.40
N TYR A 3 -12.13 -20.82 9.17
CA TYR A 3 -12.43 -19.78 8.19
C TYR A 3 -13.45 -18.75 8.70
N ARG A 4 -14.46 -19.20 9.46
CA ARG A 4 -15.50 -18.35 10.05
C ARG A 4 -14.95 -17.27 11.00
N HIS A 5 -13.93 -17.60 11.79
CA HIS A 5 -13.37 -16.68 12.77
C HIS A 5 -12.53 -15.57 12.13
N ALA A 6 -12.00 -15.80 10.92
CA ALA A 6 -11.26 -14.80 10.15
C ALA A 6 -12.16 -13.98 9.20
N ALA A 7 -13.27 -14.57 8.73
CA ALA A 7 -14.21 -13.90 7.84
C ALA A 7 -14.97 -12.75 8.51
N ILE A 8 -15.47 -12.96 9.74
CA ILE A 8 -16.25 -11.93 10.46
C ILE A 8 -15.43 -10.63 10.66
N PRO A 9 -14.20 -10.66 11.19
CA PRO A 9 -13.40 -9.44 11.32
C PRO A 9 -13.05 -8.81 9.98
N ALA A 10 -12.75 -9.62 8.94
CA ALA A 10 -12.40 -9.12 7.62
C ALA A 10 -13.55 -8.35 6.96
N VAL A 11 -14.78 -8.89 7.05
CA VAL A 11 -15.99 -8.23 6.56
C VAL A 11 -16.29 -6.98 7.38
N ALA A 12 -16.23 -7.06 8.72
CA ALA A 12 -16.48 -5.92 9.59
C ALA A 12 -15.50 -4.76 9.33
N GLY A 13 -14.22 -5.06 9.11
CA GLY A 13 -13.21 -4.09 8.72
C GLY A 13 -13.45 -3.49 7.34
N GLY A 14 -13.82 -4.31 6.36
CA GLY A 14 -14.16 -3.87 5.01
C GLY A 14 -15.36 -2.93 5.00
N LEU A 15 -16.41 -3.26 5.75
CA LEU A 15 -17.58 -2.40 5.93
C LEU A 15 -17.19 -1.07 6.60
N MET A 16 -16.40 -1.12 7.67
CA MET A 16 -15.93 0.09 8.36
C MET A 16 -15.15 1.01 7.42
N LEU A 17 -14.17 0.47 6.67
CA LEU A 17 -13.40 1.28 5.72
C LEU A 17 -14.29 1.91 4.65
N THR A 18 -15.22 1.12 4.10
CA THR A 18 -16.14 1.58 3.06
C THR A 18 -17.07 2.69 3.58
N LEU A 19 -17.65 2.51 4.78
CA LEU A 19 -18.51 3.50 5.43
C LEU A 19 -17.75 4.79 5.75
N LEU A 20 -16.53 4.68 6.25
CA LEU A 20 -15.68 5.84 6.54
C LEU A 20 -15.35 6.63 5.27
N LEU A 21 -15.04 5.94 4.17
CA LEU A 21 -14.76 6.59 2.89
C LEU A 21 -16.01 7.22 2.28
N TRP A 22 -17.16 6.57 2.41
CA TRP A 22 -18.43 7.12 1.98
C TRP A 22 -18.78 8.39 2.76
N TRP A 23 -18.61 8.35 4.09
CA TRP A 23 -18.80 9.52 4.96
C TRP A 23 -17.80 10.64 4.65
N ALA A 24 -16.55 10.30 4.40
CA ALA A 24 -15.52 11.26 3.99
C ALA A 24 -15.86 11.94 2.66
N GLY A 25 -16.38 11.17 1.69
CA GLY A 25 -16.88 11.69 0.42
C GLY A 25 -18.03 12.68 0.61
N ALA A 26 -19.06 12.30 1.38
CA ALA A 26 -20.19 13.19 1.69
C ALA A 26 -19.79 14.46 2.46
N SER A 27 -18.67 14.41 3.20
CA SER A 27 -18.14 15.58 3.90
C SER A 27 -17.51 16.60 2.95
N ALA A 28 -17.19 16.23 1.70
CA ALA A 28 -16.68 17.17 0.71
C ALA A 28 -17.72 18.25 0.36
N ASP A 29 -19.00 17.88 0.26
CA ASP A 29 -20.09 18.80 -0.04
C ASP A 29 -20.34 19.78 1.11
N ALA A 30 -20.14 19.32 2.36
CA ALA A 30 -20.22 20.19 3.53
C ALA A 30 -19.12 21.27 3.55
N LEU A 31 -17.98 21.03 2.89
CA LEU A 31 -16.89 22.02 2.77
C LEU A 31 -17.17 23.11 1.72
N ASP A 32 -18.17 22.91 0.85
CA ASP A 32 -18.60 23.92 -0.14
C ASP A 32 -19.53 24.98 0.43
N LEU A 33 -19.97 24.82 1.68
CA LEU A 33 -20.78 25.82 2.37
C LEU A 33 -19.92 27.03 2.76
N ASP A 34 -20.42 28.24 2.51
CA ASP A 34 -19.70 29.50 2.79
C ASP A 34 -19.19 29.61 4.25
N GLY A 35 -19.91 28.99 5.19
CA GLY A 35 -19.51 28.94 6.61
C GLY A 35 -18.28 28.09 6.90
N ALA A 36 -17.96 27.09 6.07
CA ALA A 36 -16.82 26.19 6.26
C ALA A 36 -15.48 26.90 6.02
N ALA A 37 -15.41 27.72 4.96
CA ALA A 37 -14.24 28.55 4.67
C ALA A 37 -14.00 29.61 5.76
N GLY A 38 -15.06 30.17 6.34
CA GLY A 38 -14.97 31.10 7.47
C GLY A 38 -14.47 30.47 8.76
N ALA A 39 -14.82 29.20 9.03
CA ALA A 39 -14.42 28.50 10.25
C ALA A 39 -13.02 27.86 10.19
N LEU A 40 -12.64 27.33 9.03
CA LEU A 40 -11.39 26.58 8.85
C LEU A 40 -10.27 27.42 8.22
N GLY A 41 -10.62 28.46 7.46
CA GLY A 41 -9.74 29.15 6.53
C GLY A 41 -9.89 28.62 5.10
N ILE A 42 -9.66 29.48 4.10
CA ILE A 42 -9.85 29.15 2.69
C ILE A 42 -8.84 28.09 2.24
N GLU A 43 -7.58 28.21 2.66
CA GLU A 43 -6.52 27.31 2.26
C GLU A 43 -6.78 25.89 2.80
N THR A 44 -7.04 25.76 4.10
CA THR A 44 -7.30 24.46 4.76
C THR A 44 -8.55 23.78 4.22
N ALA A 45 -9.63 24.53 3.97
CA ALA A 45 -10.85 24.01 3.36
C ALA A 45 -10.57 23.48 1.95
N ASN A 46 -9.81 24.21 1.12
CA ASN A 46 -9.42 23.77 -0.21
C ASN A 46 -8.52 22.52 -0.19
N ALA A 47 -7.58 22.43 0.75
CA ALA A 47 -6.75 21.23 0.91
C ALA A 47 -7.58 20.00 1.33
N LEU A 48 -8.44 20.14 2.34
CA LEU A 48 -9.34 19.06 2.77
C LEU A 48 -10.28 18.64 1.64
N ARG A 49 -10.83 19.60 0.90
CA ARG A 49 -11.64 19.33 -0.29
C ARG A 49 -10.86 18.53 -1.32
N SER A 50 -9.63 18.92 -1.64
CA SER A 50 -8.78 18.18 -2.60
C SER A 50 -8.53 16.72 -2.19
N TRP A 51 -8.54 16.44 -0.89
CA TRP A 51 -8.33 15.09 -0.35
C TRP A 51 -9.59 14.23 -0.37
N LEU A 52 -10.74 14.82 -0.03
CA LEU A 52 -12.02 14.14 0.12
C LEU A 52 -12.75 13.96 -1.22
N ASN A 53 -12.60 14.92 -2.13
CA ASN A 53 -13.28 14.94 -3.42
C ASN A 53 -13.08 13.68 -4.29
N PRO A 54 -11.92 12.99 -4.30
CA PRO A 54 -11.77 11.69 -4.96
C PRO A 54 -12.71 10.58 -4.44
N TRP A 55 -13.37 10.78 -3.30
CA TRP A 55 -14.32 9.85 -2.70
C TRP A 55 -15.75 10.40 -2.66
N ALA A 56 -15.97 11.64 -3.11
CA ALA A 56 -17.30 12.24 -3.22
C ALA A 56 -18.11 11.54 -4.31
N TYR A 57 -19.40 11.32 -4.05
CA TYR A 57 -20.30 10.66 -4.98
C TYR A 57 -20.82 11.65 -6.04
N ASP A 58 -21.01 12.91 -5.65
CA ASP A 58 -21.46 13.96 -6.55
C ASP A 58 -20.29 14.52 -7.37
N PRO A 59 -20.45 14.68 -8.69
CA PRO A 59 -19.42 15.27 -9.55
C PRO A 59 -19.27 16.76 -9.24
N GLN A 60 -18.02 17.26 -9.26
CA GLN A 60 -17.76 18.66 -8.91
C GLN A 60 -18.55 19.66 -9.79
N PRO A 61 -19.15 20.70 -9.17
CA PRO A 61 -19.80 21.77 -9.92
C PRO A 61 -18.76 22.48 -10.81
N GLY A 62 -19.00 22.48 -12.13
CA GLY A 62 -18.08 23.05 -13.13
C GLY A 62 -17.19 22.03 -13.85
N ALA A 63 -17.21 20.75 -13.46
CA ALA A 63 -16.79 19.68 -14.37
C ALA A 63 -17.75 19.72 -15.56
N SER A 64 -17.22 20.01 -16.75
CA SER A 64 -17.88 20.45 -17.99
C SER A 64 -18.83 19.43 -18.65
N VAL A 65 -19.54 18.64 -17.86
CA VAL A 65 -20.29 17.45 -18.27
C VAL A 65 -21.79 17.77 -18.35
N ALA A 66 -22.30 18.64 -17.48
CA ALA A 66 -23.73 18.92 -17.34
C ALA A 66 -24.32 19.84 -18.44
N VAL A 67 -23.52 20.42 -19.33
CA VAL A 67 -23.97 21.45 -20.29
C VAL A 67 -24.15 20.91 -21.72
N THR A 68 -24.03 19.60 -21.94
CA THR A 68 -24.17 18.97 -23.27
C THR A 68 -25.30 17.94 -23.31
N ALA A 69 -25.84 17.64 -24.50
CA ALA A 69 -26.98 16.74 -24.71
C ALA A 69 -26.77 15.31 -24.17
N ASP A 70 -25.52 14.87 -24.00
CA ASP A 70 -25.13 13.56 -23.47
C ASP A 70 -24.80 13.58 -21.96
N GLY A 71 -25.03 14.70 -21.26
CA GLY A 71 -24.63 14.88 -19.86
C GLY A 71 -25.17 13.80 -18.91
N ALA A 72 -26.39 13.32 -19.12
CA ALA A 72 -26.99 12.26 -18.33
C ALA A 72 -26.22 10.92 -18.42
N SER A 73 -25.71 10.58 -19.61
CA SER A 73 -24.92 9.37 -19.84
C SER A 73 -23.58 9.42 -19.13
N TYR A 74 -22.93 10.58 -19.12
CA TYR A 74 -21.66 10.78 -18.42
C TYR A 74 -21.81 10.76 -16.89
N VAL A 75 -22.91 11.32 -16.36
CA VAL A 75 -23.25 11.23 -14.93
C VAL A 75 -23.51 9.78 -14.53
N ALA A 76 -24.29 9.02 -15.31
CA ALA A 76 -24.50 7.59 -15.04
C ALA A 76 -23.18 6.78 -15.05
N LEU A 77 -22.22 7.16 -15.90
CA LEU A 77 -20.90 6.54 -15.94
C LEU A 77 -20.04 6.91 -14.72
N HIS A 78 -20.17 8.15 -14.23
CA HIS A 78 -19.56 8.60 -12.98
C HIS A 78 -20.10 7.79 -11.79
N ASP A 79 -21.42 7.65 -11.68
CA ASP A 79 -22.08 6.85 -10.65
C ASP A 79 -21.60 5.40 -10.68
N THR A 80 -21.52 4.81 -11.88
CA THR A 80 -21.01 3.45 -12.09
C THR A 80 -19.56 3.32 -11.60
N ALA A 81 -18.70 4.29 -11.91
CA ALA A 81 -17.31 4.30 -11.44
C ALA A 81 -17.23 4.33 -9.91
N MET A 82 -18.06 5.14 -9.26
CA MET A 82 -18.12 5.25 -7.80
C MET A 82 -18.64 3.97 -7.15
N GLN A 83 -19.67 3.33 -7.71
CA GLN A 83 -20.16 2.03 -7.25
C GLN A 83 -19.05 0.96 -7.34
N ILE A 84 -18.37 0.88 -8.48
CA ILE A 84 -17.24 -0.04 -8.66
C ILE A 84 -16.14 0.24 -7.63
N ARG A 85 -15.81 1.52 -7.38
CA ARG A 85 -14.79 1.91 -6.41
C ARG A 85 -15.12 1.42 -5.00
N PHE A 86 -16.32 1.71 -4.48
CA PHE A 86 -16.71 1.30 -3.13
C PHE A 86 -16.79 -0.23 -2.98
N VAL A 87 -17.36 -0.93 -3.96
CA VAL A 87 -17.40 -2.40 -3.97
C VAL A 87 -15.98 -2.98 -4.01
N ALA A 88 -15.11 -2.42 -4.84
CA ALA A 88 -13.72 -2.87 -4.96
C ALA A 88 -12.94 -2.64 -3.66
N VAL A 89 -13.10 -1.50 -2.97
CA VAL A 89 -12.47 -1.26 -1.66
C VAL A 89 -12.89 -2.34 -0.67
N PHE A 90 -14.20 -2.60 -0.58
CA PHE A 90 -14.74 -3.62 0.32
C PHE A 90 -14.13 -4.99 0.03
N LEU A 91 -14.17 -5.43 -1.24
CA LEU A 91 -13.66 -6.74 -1.65
C LEU A 91 -12.16 -6.89 -1.45
N PHE A 92 -11.35 -5.91 -1.88
CA PHE A 92 -9.90 -5.97 -1.71
C PHE A 92 -9.49 -5.92 -0.25
N TYR A 93 -10.13 -5.06 0.56
CA TYR A 93 -9.87 -5.01 1.99
C TYR A 93 -10.21 -6.34 2.65
N ALA A 94 -11.44 -6.83 2.45
CA ALA A 94 -11.91 -8.06 3.07
C ALA A 94 -11.06 -9.27 2.64
N ALA A 95 -10.68 -9.38 1.36
CA ALA A 95 -9.86 -10.48 0.88
C ALA A 95 -8.46 -10.50 1.52
N GLY A 96 -7.76 -9.37 1.59
CA GLY A 96 -6.45 -9.33 2.23
C GLY A 96 -6.52 -9.37 3.75
N ALA A 97 -7.54 -8.77 4.37
CA ALA A 97 -7.79 -8.87 5.81
C ALA A 97 -8.07 -10.32 6.22
N LEU A 98 -8.87 -11.07 5.44
CA LEU A 98 -9.11 -12.49 5.67
C LEU A 98 -7.80 -13.29 5.63
N LEU A 99 -6.94 -13.00 4.65
CA LEU A 99 -5.64 -13.63 4.53
C LEU A 99 -4.73 -13.28 5.72
N LEU A 100 -4.64 -12.00 6.06
CA LEU A 100 -3.79 -11.47 7.13
C LEU A 100 -4.25 -11.95 8.50
N VAL A 101 -5.55 -11.91 8.82
CA VAL A 101 -6.09 -12.40 10.10
C VAL A 101 -5.85 -13.90 10.25
N ARG A 102 -6.00 -14.67 9.16
CA ARG A 102 -5.78 -16.12 9.18
C ARG A 102 -4.31 -16.51 9.35
N ARG A 103 -3.38 -15.73 8.80
CA ARG A 103 -1.94 -16.04 8.80
C ARG A 103 -1.17 -15.29 9.89
N LEU A 104 -1.74 -14.19 10.35
CA LEU A 104 -1.22 -13.29 11.36
C LEU A 104 -2.27 -12.96 12.44
N PRO A 105 -2.78 -13.96 13.18
CA PRO A 105 -3.82 -13.73 14.19
C PRO A 105 -3.35 -12.73 15.27
N ALA A 106 -4.24 -11.82 15.64
CA ALA A 106 -3.99 -10.74 16.59
C ALA A 106 -4.01 -11.22 18.06
N GLU A 107 -3.17 -12.18 18.39
CA GLU A 107 -3.00 -12.73 19.74
C GLU A 107 -2.14 -11.80 20.63
N ARG A 108 -2.09 -12.07 21.94
CA ARG A 108 -1.23 -11.32 22.90
C ARG A 108 0.24 -11.41 22.44
N GLY A 109 0.80 -10.26 22.05
CA GLY A 109 2.16 -10.12 21.50
C GLY A 109 2.25 -9.93 19.98
N ARG A 110 1.14 -10.13 19.23
CA ARG A 110 1.09 -9.96 17.76
C ARG A 110 0.13 -8.89 17.25
N ALA A 111 -0.67 -8.31 18.15
CA ALA A 111 -1.68 -7.30 17.82
C ALA A 111 -1.10 -6.10 17.06
N TRP A 112 0.07 -5.61 17.45
CA TRP A 112 0.70 -4.46 16.78
C TRP A 112 1.07 -4.76 15.33
N GLN A 113 1.59 -5.97 15.07
CA GLN A 113 2.02 -6.34 13.72
C GLN A 113 0.81 -6.62 12.83
N ALA A 114 -0.25 -7.21 13.39
CA ALA A 114 -1.54 -7.37 12.71
C ALA A 114 -2.14 -6.00 12.36
N LEU A 115 -2.10 -5.05 13.30
CA LEU A 115 -2.58 -3.68 13.09
C LEU A 115 -1.81 -2.99 11.96
N LEU A 116 -0.48 -2.98 12.02
CA LEU A 116 0.36 -2.35 10.98
C LEU A 116 0.15 -3.00 9.61
N ALA A 117 0.04 -4.33 9.54
CA ALA A 117 -0.21 -5.04 8.29
C ALA A 117 -1.59 -4.70 7.71
N LEU A 118 -2.65 -4.72 8.53
CA LEU A 118 -4.01 -4.38 8.12
C LEU A 118 -4.14 -2.91 7.73
N TRP A 119 -3.45 -2.02 8.45
CA TRP A 119 -3.40 -0.60 8.13
C TRP A 119 -2.78 -0.37 6.75
N ALA A 120 -1.58 -0.91 6.53
CA ALA A 120 -0.91 -0.81 5.24
C ALA A 120 -1.72 -1.46 4.11
N TRP A 121 -2.37 -2.59 4.38
CA TRP A 121 -3.25 -3.24 3.42
C TRP A 121 -4.48 -2.38 3.07
N GLY A 122 -5.04 -1.64 4.02
CA GLY A 122 -6.15 -0.73 3.75
C GLY A 122 -5.79 0.39 2.77
N VAL A 123 -4.57 0.92 2.87
CA VAL A 123 -4.06 1.90 1.88
C VAL A 123 -3.91 1.26 0.50
N VAL A 124 -3.42 0.03 0.43
CA VAL A 124 -3.30 -0.74 -0.83
C VAL A 124 -4.66 -1.01 -1.44
N ALA A 125 -5.62 -1.50 -0.65
CA ALA A 125 -6.97 -1.81 -1.10
C ALA A 125 -7.68 -0.59 -1.70
N GLY A 126 -7.55 0.57 -1.05
CA GLY A 126 -8.08 1.82 -1.57
C GLY A 126 -7.42 2.24 -2.89
N THR A 127 -6.09 2.13 -2.98
CA THR A 127 -5.35 2.44 -4.21
C THR A 127 -5.76 1.52 -5.37
N LEU A 128 -5.87 0.22 -5.11
CA LEU A 128 -6.34 -0.76 -6.09
C LEU A 128 -7.77 -0.48 -6.53
N ALA A 129 -8.67 -0.13 -5.61
CA ALA A 129 -10.04 0.21 -5.94
C ALA A 129 -10.14 1.45 -6.85
N VAL A 130 -9.34 2.48 -6.58
CA VAL A 130 -9.25 3.65 -7.46
C VAL A 130 -8.76 3.24 -8.85
N THR A 131 -7.71 2.42 -8.93
CA THR A 131 -7.19 1.94 -10.23
C THR A 131 -8.20 1.10 -11.02
N VAL A 132 -8.98 0.25 -10.35
CA VAL A 132 -10.02 -0.56 -10.99
C VAL A 132 -11.18 0.31 -11.48
N SER A 133 -11.58 1.33 -10.73
CA SER A 133 -12.64 2.27 -11.14
C SER A 133 -12.22 3.29 -12.20
N ALA A 134 -10.91 3.49 -12.39
CA ALA A 134 -10.36 4.57 -13.22
C ALA A 134 -10.86 4.59 -14.67
N PRO A 135 -11.05 3.46 -15.39
CA PRO A 135 -11.53 3.48 -16.76
C PRO A 135 -12.90 4.16 -16.92
N TRP A 136 -13.84 3.87 -16.03
CA TRP A 136 -15.18 4.48 -16.01
C TRP A 136 -15.09 5.97 -15.63
N MET A 137 -14.20 6.31 -14.70
CA MET A 137 -13.97 7.69 -14.31
C MET A 137 -13.40 8.53 -15.45
N ILE A 138 -12.45 8.00 -16.22
CA ILE A 138 -11.88 8.67 -17.40
C ILE A 138 -12.96 8.88 -18.46
N ALA A 139 -13.75 7.84 -18.73
CA ALA A 139 -14.83 7.90 -19.71
C ALA A 139 -15.92 8.93 -19.29
N SER A 140 -16.23 9.04 -18.00
CA SER A 140 -17.20 10.02 -17.49
C SER A 140 -16.80 11.49 -17.74
N GLY A 141 -15.49 11.76 -17.89
CA GLY A 141 -14.97 13.09 -18.19
C GLY A 141 -15.00 13.48 -19.66
N GLY A 142 -15.55 12.65 -20.56
CA GLY A 142 -15.58 12.91 -22.00
C GLY A 142 -14.21 12.80 -22.70
N ARG A 143 -13.17 12.34 -22.00
CA ARG A 143 -11.78 12.27 -22.49
C ARG A 143 -11.30 10.85 -22.76
N GLY A 144 -12.23 9.91 -22.91
CA GLY A 144 -11.98 8.47 -23.00
C GLY A 144 -10.84 8.07 -23.94
N SER A 145 -10.70 8.74 -25.08
CA SER A 145 -9.73 8.38 -26.13
C SER A 145 -8.37 9.09 -26.07
N TYR A 146 -8.24 10.19 -25.31
CA TYR A 146 -7.05 11.04 -25.34
C TYR A 146 -6.20 10.85 -24.09
N ARG A 147 -4.94 10.40 -24.25
CA ARG A 147 -3.97 10.23 -23.15
C ARG A 147 -4.52 9.39 -21.99
N PHE A 148 -5.11 8.25 -22.31
CA PHE A 148 -5.73 7.36 -21.33
C PHE A 148 -4.71 6.88 -20.26
N LEU A 149 -3.51 6.47 -20.68
CA LEU A 149 -2.49 5.96 -19.75
C LEU A 149 -1.98 7.01 -18.74
N PRO A 150 -1.63 8.24 -19.16
CA PRO A 150 -1.35 9.34 -18.21
C PRO A 150 -2.51 9.65 -17.28
N GLN A 151 -3.76 9.64 -17.78
CA GLN A 151 -4.94 9.88 -16.93
C GLN A 151 -5.16 8.76 -15.90
N LEU A 152 -4.91 7.50 -16.28
CA LEU A 152 -4.98 6.37 -15.36
C LEU A 152 -3.91 6.49 -14.27
N ALA A 153 -2.68 6.87 -14.63
CA ALA A 153 -1.62 7.14 -13.67
C ALA A 153 -1.99 8.28 -12.70
N ALA A 154 -2.56 9.38 -13.22
CA ALA A 154 -3.03 10.50 -12.41
C ALA A 154 -4.15 10.07 -11.45
N LEU A 155 -5.16 9.34 -11.92
CA LEU A 155 -6.25 8.85 -11.07
C LEU A 155 -5.77 7.87 -10.02
N ALA A 156 -4.87 6.94 -10.35
CA ALA A 156 -4.25 6.03 -9.38
C ALA A 156 -3.49 6.78 -8.26
N SER A 157 -3.13 8.04 -8.51
CA SER A 157 -2.45 8.90 -7.55
C SER A 157 -3.41 9.78 -6.70
N THR A 158 -4.70 9.82 -7.04
CA THR A 158 -5.69 10.63 -6.31
C THR A 158 -6.28 9.91 -5.10
N GLY A 159 -6.69 10.66 -4.06
CA GLY A 159 -7.44 10.15 -2.91
C GLY A 159 -6.64 9.31 -1.91
N ARG A 160 -5.32 9.17 -2.10
CA ARG A 160 -4.43 8.34 -1.27
C ARG A 160 -4.24 8.88 0.15
N THR A 161 -4.27 10.20 0.31
CA THR A 161 -4.02 10.86 1.59
C THR A 161 -5.09 10.52 2.63
N VAL A 162 -6.38 10.55 2.25
CA VAL A 162 -7.51 10.23 3.14
C VAL A 162 -7.53 8.76 3.53
N LEU A 163 -7.05 7.88 2.64
CA LEU A 163 -7.00 6.45 2.93
C LEU A 163 -6.13 6.12 4.14
N VAL A 164 -5.05 6.86 4.38
CA VAL A 164 -4.12 6.55 5.48
C VAL A 164 -4.79 6.59 6.86
N PRO A 165 -5.44 7.70 7.30
CA PRO A 165 -6.13 7.73 8.59
C PRO A 165 -7.36 6.81 8.64
N LEU A 166 -8.14 6.71 7.56
CA LEU A 166 -9.35 5.88 7.56
C LEU A 166 -9.02 4.37 7.58
N ALA A 167 -7.98 3.95 6.85
CA ALA A 167 -7.46 2.59 6.92
C ALA A 167 -6.93 2.26 8.32
N LEU A 168 -6.35 3.23 9.03
CA LEU A 168 -5.91 3.03 10.41
C LEU A 168 -7.12 2.75 11.30
N ALA A 169 -8.16 3.59 11.25
CA ALA A 169 -9.38 3.39 12.01
C ALA A 169 -10.04 2.02 11.71
N ALA A 170 -10.14 1.66 10.43
CA ALA A 170 -10.67 0.35 10.02
C ALA A 170 -9.80 -0.82 10.50
N SER A 171 -8.47 -0.66 10.52
CA SER A 171 -7.55 -1.68 11.02
C SER A 171 -7.67 -1.89 12.54
N VAL A 172 -7.83 -0.81 13.32
CA VAL A 172 -8.09 -0.87 14.76
C VAL A 172 -9.38 -1.63 15.02
N TRP A 173 -10.44 -1.30 14.27
CA TRP A 173 -11.71 -2.01 14.34
C TRP A 173 -11.58 -3.50 14.00
N THR A 174 -10.87 -3.83 12.92
CA THR A 174 -10.63 -5.21 12.49
C THR A 174 -9.88 -6.02 13.54
N VAL A 175 -8.82 -5.44 14.13
CA VAL A 175 -8.04 -6.07 15.21
C VAL A 175 -8.91 -6.25 16.46
N PHE A 176 -9.73 -5.26 16.79
CA PHE A 176 -10.66 -5.35 17.92
C PHE A 176 -11.65 -6.50 17.76
N VAL A 177 -12.34 -6.59 16.61
CA VAL A 177 -13.28 -7.68 16.30
C VAL A 177 -12.56 -9.03 16.26
N THR A 178 -11.33 -9.08 15.70
CA THR A 178 -10.50 -10.30 15.71
C THR A 178 -10.20 -10.78 17.12
N ARG A 179 -9.84 -9.87 18.03
CA ARG A 179 -9.55 -10.20 19.43
C ARG A 179 -10.78 -10.67 20.19
N LEU A 180 -11.95 -10.10 19.89
CA LEU A 180 -13.22 -10.60 20.42
C LEU A 180 -13.49 -12.03 19.95
N ALA A 181 -13.27 -12.32 18.66
CA ALA A 181 -13.45 -13.65 18.09
C ALA A 181 -12.44 -14.68 18.64
N LEU A 182 -11.26 -14.26 19.06
CA LEU A 182 -10.18 -15.11 19.59
C LEU A 182 -10.17 -15.22 21.12
N LYS A 183 -11.09 -14.60 21.84
CA LYS A 183 -11.05 -14.47 23.31
C LYS A 183 -10.90 -15.80 24.06
N ASN A 184 -11.40 -16.90 23.49
CA ASN A 184 -11.37 -18.24 24.08
C ASN A 184 -10.47 -19.23 23.32
N ALA A 185 -9.68 -18.76 22.35
CA ALA A 185 -8.81 -19.61 21.55
C ALA A 185 -7.40 -19.68 22.17
N GLU A 186 -6.81 -20.87 22.18
CA GLU A 186 -5.41 -21.04 22.61
C GLU A 186 -4.44 -20.34 21.62
N PRO A 187 -3.33 -19.77 22.13
CA PRO A 187 -2.32 -19.14 21.28
C PRO A 187 -1.73 -20.12 20.27
N GLN A 188 -1.63 -19.72 19.01
CA GLN A 188 -1.07 -20.58 17.96
C GLN A 188 0.46 -20.62 18.06
N PRO A 189 1.09 -21.80 17.93
CA PRO A 189 2.55 -21.93 18.02
C PRO A 189 3.26 -21.16 16.89
N ARG A 190 4.46 -20.64 17.20
CA ARG A 190 5.33 -19.97 16.22
C ARG A 190 6.00 -21.03 15.33
N GLY A 191 6.18 -20.70 14.05
CA GLY A 191 7.03 -21.52 13.17
C GLY A 191 8.49 -21.19 13.44
N ASP A 192 9.28 -22.17 13.88
CA ASP A 192 10.72 -21.99 14.00
C ASP A 192 11.36 -22.10 12.61
N VAL A 193 11.93 -20.98 12.15
CA VAL A 193 12.73 -20.91 10.92
C VAL A 193 14.17 -20.60 11.32
N PRO A 194 15.17 -21.36 10.83
CA PRO A 194 16.57 -21.08 11.13
C PRO A 194 16.95 -19.63 10.78
N ALA A 195 17.59 -18.94 11.72
CA ALA A 195 17.89 -17.52 11.59
C ALA A 195 18.71 -17.19 10.33
N ARG A 196 19.62 -18.09 9.92
CA ARG A 196 20.46 -17.91 8.71
C ARG A 196 19.60 -17.92 7.44
N THR A 197 18.69 -18.89 7.31
CA THR A 197 17.76 -19.01 6.19
C THR A 197 16.86 -17.78 6.07
N ALA A 198 16.34 -17.28 7.20
CA ALA A 198 15.51 -16.08 7.24
C ALA A 198 16.30 -14.82 6.81
N VAL A 199 17.57 -14.69 7.22
CA VAL A 199 18.43 -13.57 6.83
C VAL A 199 18.73 -13.60 5.32
N VAL A 200 19.08 -14.75 4.75
CA VAL A 200 19.36 -14.88 3.30
C VAL A 200 18.12 -14.58 2.46
N ALA A 201 16.95 -15.08 2.87
CA ALA A 201 15.70 -14.76 2.19
C ALA A 201 15.37 -13.26 2.28
N ALA A 202 15.62 -12.63 3.44
CA ALA A 202 15.39 -11.21 3.63
C ALA A 202 16.34 -10.34 2.81
N THR A 203 17.62 -10.69 2.72
CA THR A 203 18.59 -9.93 1.91
C THR A 203 18.24 -10.00 0.44
N ILE A 204 17.93 -11.19 -0.10
CA ILE A 204 17.56 -11.35 -1.51
C ILE A 204 16.24 -10.63 -1.83
N GLY A 205 15.20 -10.78 -0.98
CA GLY A 205 13.95 -10.06 -1.16
C GLY A 205 14.10 -8.55 -1.09
N THR A 206 14.96 -8.05 -0.19
CA THR A 206 15.25 -6.60 -0.08
C THR A 206 16.06 -6.11 -1.28
N ALA A 207 16.97 -6.91 -1.83
CA ALA A 207 17.73 -6.56 -3.02
C ALA A 207 16.82 -6.30 -4.22
N VAL A 208 15.74 -7.07 -4.38
CA VAL A 208 14.71 -6.83 -5.40
C VAL A 208 14.08 -5.44 -5.25
N VAL A 209 13.75 -5.03 -4.02
CA VAL A 209 13.22 -3.68 -3.73
C VAL A 209 14.27 -2.59 -3.96
N ALA A 210 15.53 -2.87 -3.61
CA ALA A 210 16.64 -1.95 -3.82
C ALA A 210 16.88 -1.63 -5.30
N VAL A 211 16.59 -2.55 -6.23
CA VAL A 211 16.64 -2.26 -7.67
C VAL A 211 15.68 -1.12 -8.04
N SER A 212 14.46 -1.13 -7.53
CA SER A 212 13.52 -0.01 -7.74
C SER A 212 14.06 1.31 -7.19
N VAL A 213 14.50 1.31 -5.94
CA VAL A 213 14.89 2.52 -5.20
C VAL A 213 16.21 3.10 -5.71
N VAL A 214 17.18 2.26 -6.08
CA VAL A 214 18.53 2.70 -6.46
C VAL A 214 18.68 2.81 -7.96
N VAL A 215 18.22 1.82 -8.73
CA VAL A 215 18.46 1.79 -10.17
C VAL A 215 17.36 2.54 -10.91
N LEU A 216 16.11 2.13 -10.75
CA LEU A 216 15.01 2.69 -11.54
C LEU A 216 14.65 4.11 -11.13
N SER A 217 14.71 4.40 -9.82
CA SER A 217 14.38 5.72 -9.28
C SER A 217 15.48 6.77 -9.52
N TYR A 218 16.62 6.40 -10.10
CA TYR A 218 17.64 7.38 -10.51
C TYR A 218 17.07 8.25 -11.63
N GLN A 219 17.12 9.57 -11.50
CA GLN A 219 16.42 10.52 -12.37
C GLN A 219 16.71 10.29 -13.86
N ALA A 220 17.95 9.96 -14.23
CA ALA A 220 18.27 9.66 -15.63
C ALA A 220 17.55 8.39 -16.14
N ASN A 221 17.44 7.36 -15.29
CA ASN A 221 16.74 6.12 -15.64
C ASN A 221 15.22 6.33 -15.63
N ALA A 222 14.70 7.04 -14.63
CA ALA A 222 13.29 7.42 -14.57
C ALA A 222 12.87 8.24 -15.80
N ALA A 223 13.68 9.24 -16.19
CA ALA A 223 13.45 10.05 -17.38
C ALA A 223 13.49 9.20 -18.65
N ARG A 224 14.45 8.27 -18.78
CA ARG A 224 14.49 7.32 -19.89
C ARG A 224 13.23 6.46 -19.94
N ILE A 225 12.78 5.90 -18.82
CA ILE A 225 11.53 5.10 -18.76
C ILE A 225 10.33 5.93 -19.25
N GLN A 226 10.28 7.22 -18.90
CA GLN A 226 9.22 8.12 -19.34
C GLN A 226 9.29 8.47 -20.84
N THR A 227 10.48 8.67 -21.40
CA THR A 227 10.66 9.17 -22.77
C THR A 227 10.91 8.09 -23.82
N THR A 228 11.21 6.85 -23.43
CA THR A 228 11.48 5.74 -24.37
C THR A 228 10.25 5.40 -25.23
N PHE A 229 9.05 5.64 -24.72
CA PHE A 229 7.80 5.30 -25.38
C PHE A 229 7.06 6.55 -25.85
N THR A 230 7.46 7.07 -27.02
CA THR A 230 6.77 8.15 -27.71
C THR A 230 6.04 7.58 -28.93
N GLY A 231 4.73 7.82 -29.01
CA GLY A 231 3.88 7.32 -30.09
C GLY A 231 2.55 8.09 -30.09
N GLY A 232 1.70 7.87 -31.08
CA GLY A 232 0.33 8.41 -31.11
C GLY A 232 -0.72 7.31 -30.96
N GLY A 233 -1.74 7.50 -30.12
CA GLY A 233 -2.88 6.58 -29.98
C GLY A 233 -3.44 6.46 -28.56
N PHE A 234 -4.39 5.56 -28.35
CA PHE A 234 -5.04 5.34 -27.05
C PHE A 234 -4.05 4.90 -25.94
N LEU A 235 -3.06 4.08 -26.30
CA LEU A 235 -2.00 3.57 -25.41
C LEU A 235 -0.65 4.29 -25.62
N SER A 236 -0.64 5.46 -26.27
CA SER A 236 0.59 6.24 -26.33
C SER A 236 0.95 6.79 -24.96
N GLU A 237 2.25 6.96 -24.69
CA GLU A 237 2.78 7.53 -23.45
C GLU A 237 2.59 6.64 -22.18
N PRO A 238 2.99 5.34 -22.19
CA PRO A 238 2.96 4.50 -20.99
C PRO A 238 3.94 4.97 -19.89
N GLY A 239 4.80 5.94 -20.20
CA GLY A 239 5.87 6.43 -19.33
C GLY A 239 5.39 6.83 -17.92
N ASP A 240 4.27 7.53 -17.82
CA ASP A 240 3.73 7.98 -16.52
C ASP A 240 3.13 6.82 -15.71
N LEU A 241 2.51 5.86 -16.38
CA LEU A 241 2.01 4.65 -15.74
C LEU A 241 3.17 3.77 -15.27
N LEU A 242 4.18 3.56 -16.12
CA LEU A 242 5.40 2.85 -15.74
C LEU A 242 6.10 3.53 -14.58
N ARG A 243 6.16 4.87 -14.56
CA ARG A 243 6.70 5.62 -13.43
C ARG A 243 5.95 5.29 -12.13
N GLN A 244 4.63 5.33 -12.16
CA GLN A 244 3.78 5.09 -10.98
C GLN A 244 3.91 3.67 -10.42
N TRP A 245 4.12 2.67 -11.28
CA TRP A 245 4.20 1.26 -10.90
C TRP A 245 5.62 0.74 -10.67
N LEU A 246 6.64 1.38 -11.26
CA LEU A 246 8.03 0.93 -11.12
C LEU A 246 8.82 1.72 -10.08
N LEU A 247 8.50 3.00 -9.86
CA LEU A 247 9.32 3.88 -9.04
C LEU A 247 8.75 4.02 -7.63
N LEU A 248 9.53 3.58 -6.64
CA LEU A 248 9.24 3.81 -5.21
C LEU A 248 9.71 5.19 -4.72
N GLY A 249 10.41 5.94 -5.56
CA GLY A 249 10.86 7.29 -5.27
C GLY A 249 11.54 7.94 -6.47
N ALA A 250 12.31 9.00 -6.20
CA ALA A 250 13.15 9.65 -7.19
C ALA A 250 14.45 10.13 -6.54
N TRP A 251 15.55 10.04 -7.28
CA TRP A 251 16.84 10.53 -6.80
C TRP A 251 17.78 11.00 -7.89
N SER A 252 18.54 12.05 -7.59
CA SER A 252 19.61 12.59 -8.43
C SER A 252 20.91 12.61 -7.64
N GLY A 253 22.04 12.79 -8.33
CA GLY A 253 23.31 13.08 -7.67
C GLY A 253 23.28 14.44 -6.94
N PRO A 254 24.24 14.71 -6.04
CA PRO A 254 24.34 16.01 -5.37
C PRO A 254 24.65 17.08 -6.42
N SER A 255 23.65 17.86 -6.83
CA SER A 255 23.79 18.97 -7.77
C SER A 255 23.13 20.21 -7.19
N GLY A 256 23.93 21.18 -6.76
CA GLY A 256 23.47 22.48 -6.26
C GLY A 256 22.94 22.52 -4.81
N VAL A 257 22.70 21.37 -4.18
CA VAL A 257 22.31 21.23 -2.76
C VAL A 257 23.50 20.77 -1.92
N GLY A 258 23.56 21.19 -0.66
CA GLY A 258 24.61 20.74 0.28
C GLY A 258 24.62 19.21 0.40
N LEU A 259 25.82 18.62 0.50
CA LEU A 259 25.99 17.17 0.62
C LEU A 259 25.18 16.59 1.80
N TRP A 260 25.11 17.33 2.91
CA TRP A 260 24.36 16.93 4.09
C TRP A 260 22.86 16.87 3.86
N ASP A 261 22.27 17.87 3.21
CA ASP A 261 20.84 17.86 2.88
C ASP A 261 20.50 16.72 1.92
N TRP A 262 21.39 16.46 0.95
CA TRP A 262 21.25 15.32 0.06
C TRP A 262 21.29 13.99 0.80
N LEU A 263 22.24 13.81 1.73
CA LEU A 263 22.35 12.61 2.57
C LEU A 263 21.13 12.43 3.49
N LEU A 264 20.61 13.52 4.07
CA LEU A 264 19.42 13.50 4.91
C LEU A 264 18.20 13.00 4.12
N VAL A 265 18.02 13.45 2.87
CA VAL A 265 16.95 12.94 2.00
C VAL A 265 17.16 11.46 1.67
N ARG A 266 18.41 11.02 1.42
CA ARG A 266 18.74 9.60 1.15
C ARG A 266 18.56 8.70 2.36
N PHE A 267 18.72 9.21 3.58
CA PHE A 267 18.51 8.42 4.78
C PHE A 267 17.08 7.83 4.83
N GLY A 268 16.09 8.54 4.27
CA GLY A 268 14.74 8.03 4.09
C GLY A 268 14.66 6.77 3.20
N ASP A 269 15.47 6.65 2.15
CA ASP A 269 15.56 5.44 1.32
C ASP A 269 16.14 4.26 2.12
N VAL A 270 17.17 4.53 2.94
CA VAL A 270 17.79 3.52 3.80
C VAL A 270 16.81 3.04 4.86
N LEU A 271 16.03 3.94 5.48
CA LEU A 271 14.98 3.59 6.42
C LEU A 271 13.93 2.68 5.78
N LEU A 272 13.48 2.98 4.56
CA LEU A 272 12.56 2.12 3.83
C LEU A 272 13.14 0.71 3.64
N LEU A 273 14.38 0.60 3.15
CA LEU A 273 15.03 -0.70 2.94
C LEU A 273 15.26 -1.45 4.26
N ALA A 274 15.60 -0.75 5.34
CA ALA A 274 15.77 -1.33 6.66
C ALA A 274 14.44 -1.87 7.21
N VAL A 275 13.34 -1.14 7.06
CA VAL A 275 12.00 -1.60 7.44
C VAL A 275 11.62 -2.86 6.67
N VAL A 276 11.83 -2.87 5.34
CA VAL A 276 11.54 -4.03 4.48
C VAL A 276 12.38 -5.24 4.87
N TRP A 277 13.69 -5.05 5.08
CA TRP A 277 14.59 -6.12 5.48
C TRP A 277 14.23 -6.70 6.85
N CYS A 278 13.96 -5.84 7.83
CA CYS A 278 13.51 -6.25 9.16
C CYS A 278 12.19 -7.02 9.07
N ALA A 279 11.21 -6.53 8.32
CA ALA A 279 9.95 -7.22 8.13
C ALA A 279 10.16 -8.61 7.49
N LEU A 280 10.87 -8.68 6.37
CA LEU A 280 11.17 -9.95 5.68
C LEU A 280 11.92 -10.96 6.56
N ARG A 281 12.81 -10.48 7.43
CA ARG A 281 13.55 -11.33 8.36
C ARG A 281 12.65 -11.91 9.45
N TRP A 282 11.66 -11.16 9.92
CA TRP A 282 10.82 -11.56 11.05
C TRP A 282 9.57 -12.32 10.59
N LEU A 283 9.04 -12.00 9.40
CA LEU A 283 7.82 -12.59 8.84
C LEU A 283 7.75 -14.13 8.88
N PRO A 284 8.83 -14.89 8.54
CA PRO A 284 8.77 -16.34 8.55
C PRO A 284 8.47 -16.92 9.94
N GLY A 285 9.02 -16.33 11.00
CA GLY A 285 8.77 -16.75 12.39
C GLY A 285 7.46 -16.23 12.97
N MET A 286 6.89 -15.20 12.35
CA MET A 286 5.63 -14.60 12.78
C MET A 286 4.44 -15.29 12.14
N LEU A 287 4.51 -15.72 10.88
CA LEU A 287 3.39 -16.34 10.19
C LEU A 287 3.07 -17.72 10.75
N THR A 288 1.78 -18.04 10.88
CA THR A 288 1.33 -19.38 11.29
C THR A 288 1.65 -20.44 10.22
N ARG A 289 1.77 -20.00 8.96
CA ARG A 289 2.25 -20.83 7.85
C ARG A 289 2.89 -19.95 6.78
N VAL A 290 4.13 -20.25 6.42
CA VAL A 290 4.81 -19.58 5.30
C VAL A 290 4.19 -20.06 3.98
N SER A 291 3.49 -19.15 3.32
CA SER A 291 2.90 -19.36 1.99
C SER A 291 3.21 -18.17 1.11
N VAL A 292 3.33 -18.41 -0.20
CA VAL A 292 3.62 -17.38 -1.21
C VAL A 292 2.68 -16.17 -1.08
N PRO A 293 1.33 -16.32 -1.03
CA PRO A 293 0.45 -15.16 -0.97
C PRO A 293 0.54 -14.42 0.37
N ALA A 294 0.81 -15.11 1.48
CA ALA A 294 0.99 -14.45 2.77
C ALA A 294 2.27 -13.63 2.83
N MET A 295 3.37 -14.18 2.32
CA MET A 295 4.63 -13.47 2.24
C MET A 295 4.53 -12.28 1.30
N ALA A 296 3.92 -12.45 0.12
CA ALA A 296 3.68 -11.36 -0.84
C ALA A 296 2.82 -10.23 -0.24
N VAL A 297 1.68 -10.54 0.39
CA VAL A 297 0.83 -9.50 1.01
C VAL A 297 1.59 -8.79 2.14
N CYS A 298 2.29 -9.53 3.01
CA CYS A 298 3.04 -8.92 4.10
C CYS A 298 4.22 -8.07 3.63
N THR A 299 4.90 -8.43 2.55
CA THR A 299 5.99 -7.62 1.97
C THR A 299 5.45 -6.35 1.31
N VAL A 300 4.30 -6.43 0.62
CA VAL A 300 3.60 -5.23 0.13
C VAL A 300 3.28 -4.30 1.30
N CYS A 301 2.71 -4.82 2.40
CA CYS A 301 2.46 -4.05 3.61
C CYS A 301 3.74 -3.41 4.18
N ALA A 302 4.85 -4.17 4.20
CA ALA A 302 6.13 -3.67 4.71
C ALA A 302 6.70 -2.52 3.86
N ILE A 303 6.59 -2.58 2.53
CA ILE A 303 7.03 -1.49 1.64
C ILE A 303 6.16 -0.24 1.84
N VAL A 304 4.84 -0.39 1.99
CA VAL A 304 3.94 0.74 2.27
C VAL A 304 4.24 1.38 3.63
N LEU A 305 4.52 0.58 4.67
CA LEU A 305 4.98 1.13 5.95
C LEU A 305 6.34 1.82 5.81
N GLY A 306 7.27 1.23 5.05
CA GLY A 306 8.56 1.84 4.76
C GLY A 306 8.44 3.17 4.00
N SER A 307 7.49 3.29 3.06
CA SER A 307 7.23 4.55 2.34
C SER A 307 6.61 5.61 3.24
N LEU A 308 5.73 5.22 4.17
CA LEU A 308 5.21 6.13 5.20
C LEU A 308 6.33 6.62 6.14
N VAL A 309 7.22 5.74 6.60
CA VAL A 309 8.37 6.12 7.44
C VAL A 309 9.31 7.06 6.68
N ARG A 310 9.64 6.74 5.43
CA ARG A 310 10.43 7.62 4.55
C ARG A 310 9.77 8.99 4.37
N HIS A 311 8.45 9.03 4.26
CA HIS A 311 7.70 10.26 4.09
C HIS A 311 7.71 11.10 5.37
N LEU A 312 7.43 10.49 6.53
CA LEU A 312 7.53 11.14 7.84
C LEU A 312 8.93 11.69 8.10
N TRP A 313 9.98 10.97 7.72
CA TRP A 313 11.36 11.46 7.81
C TRP A 313 11.58 12.73 6.99
N ARG A 314 11.12 12.76 5.73
CA ARG A 314 11.22 13.96 4.88
C ARG A 314 10.51 15.16 5.51
N VAL A 315 9.26 14.97 5.94
CA VAL A 315 8.47 16.03 6.56
C VAL A 315 9.13 16.57 7.83
N MET A 316 9.55 15.69 8.73
CA MET A 316 10.04 16.08 10.06
C MET A 316 11.45 16.66 10.04
N VAL A 317 12.32 16.15 9.18
CA VAL A 317 13.77 16.47 9.22
C VAL A 317 14.17 17.43 8.11
N VAL A 318 13.49 17.40 6.96
CA VAL A 318 13.84 18.20 5.78
C VAL A 318 12.95 19.43 5.65
N ASP A 319 11.62 19.26 5.79
CA ASP A 319 10.67 20.34 5.46
C ASP A 319 10.38 21.30 6.64
N GLY A 320 10.58 20.87 7.89
CA GLY A 320 10.73 21.72 9.10
C GLY A 320 9.57 22.66 9.50
N GLY A 321 8.49 22.76 8.71
CA GLY A 321 7.37 23.67 8.95
C GLY A 321 6.31 23.10 9.90
N THR A 322 5.90 23.90 10.90
CA THR A 322 4.94 23.50 11.94
C THR A 322 3.54 24.13 11.78
N THR A 323 3.32 24.94 10.76
CA THR A 323 1.99 25.55 10.53
C THR A 323 0.99 24.49 10.08
N SER A 324 -0.29 24.68 10.39
CA SER A 324 -1.37 23.76 10.01
C SER A 324 -1.39 23.49 8.49
N TRP A 325 -1.21 24.52 7.68
CA TRP A 325 -1.06 24.40 6.22
C TRP A 325 0.15 23.54 5.82
N HIS A 326 1.31 23.73 6.44
CA HIS A 326 2.49 22.89 6.20
C HIS A 326 2.23 21.43 6.57
N LEU A 327 1.49 21.15 7.66
CA LEU A 327 1.12 19.80 8.06
C LEU A 327 0.13 19.15 7.08
N LEU A 328 -0.81 19.92 6.54
CA LEU A 328 -1.67 19.46 5.44
C LEU A 328 -0.82 19.18 4.19
N GLN A 329 0.00 20.11 3.76
CA GLN A 329 0.83 19.90 2.56
C GLN A 329 1.81 18.73 2.74
N ALA A 330 2.36 18.55 3.95
CA ALA A 330 3.13 17.39 4.34
C ALA A 330 2.31 16.09 4.25
N ALA A 331 1.04 16.10 4.67
CA ALA A 331 0.17 14.93 4.55
C ALA A 331 -0.17 14.57 3.10
N SER A 332 -0.13 15.51 2.14
CA SER A 332 -0.51 15.25 0.75
C SER A 332 0.29 14.13 0.05
N GLY A 333 1.54 13.89 0.47
CA GLY A 333 2.37 12.77 -0.04
C GLY A 333 2.11 11.41 0.62
N LEU A 334 1.19 11.33 1.58
CA LEU A 334 0.84 10.07 2.23
C LEU A 334 0.21 9.09 1.24
N GLY A 335 0.76 7.87 1.20
CA GLY A 335 0.37 6.84 0.23
C GLY A 335 1.12 6.91 -1.10
N ASP A 336 2.15 7.76 -1.21
CA ASP A 336 3.08 7.72 -2.35
C ASP A 336 3.82 6.39 -2.46
N GLY A 337 3.97 5.92 -3.71
CA GLY A 337 4.62 4.66 -4.03
C GLY A 337 3.80 3.40 -3.74
N THR A 338 2.53 3.50 -3.33
CA THR A 338 1.66 2.36 -3.03
C THR A 338 1.46 1.41 -4.23
N SER A 339 1.26 1.94 -5.43
CA SER A 339 1.17 1.13 -6.66
C SER A 339 2.46 0.35 -6.91
N ALA A 340 3.63 1.01 -6.81
CA ALA A 340 4.92 0.36 -6.92
C ALA A 340 5.18 -0.65 -5.79
N ALA A 341 4.65 -0.40 -4.59
CA ALA A 341 4.74 -1.33 -3.46
C ALA A 341 4.03 -2.64 -3.75
N VAL A 342 2.91 -2.64 -4.50
CA VAL A 342 2.23 -3.88 -4.92
C VAL A 342 3.14 -4.72 -5.82
N LEU A 343 3.74 -4.11 -6.86
CA LEU A 343 4.60 -4.82 -7.80
C LEU A 343 5.88 -5.33 -7.13
N TRP A 344 6.65 -4.44 -6.50
CA TRP A 344 7.93 -4.81 -5.88
C TRP A 344 7.74 -5.65 -4.63
N GLY A 345 6.66 -5.44 -3.87
CA GLY A 345 6.33 -6.23 -2.71
C GLY A 345 5.96 -7.66 -3.06
N THR A 346 5.14 -7.86 -4.10
CA THR A 346 4.79 -9.22 -4.56
C THR A 346 6.03 -9.96 -5.07
N LEU A 347 6.85 -9.31 -5.92
CA LEU A 347 8.11 -9.89 -6.41
C LEU A 347 9.08 -10.23 -5.28
N ALA A 348 9.30 -9.32 -4.34
CA ALA A 348 10.18 -9.53 -3.19
C ALA A 348 9.68 -10.67 -2.29
N GLY A 349 8.37 -10.73 -2.02
CA GLY A 349 7.75 -11.78 -1.21
C GLY A 349 7.84 -13.15 -1.86
N VAL A 350 7.55 -13.24 -3.16
CA VAL A 350 7.71 -14.48 -3.95
C VAL A 350 9.16 -14.93 -3.90
N THR A 351 10.10 -14.04 -4.21
CA THR A 351 11.54 -14.36 -4.21
C THR A 351 12.01 -14.84 -2.85
N ALA A 352 11.65 -14.14 -1.77
CA ALA A 352 11.98 -14.55 -0.41
C ALA A 352 11.41 -15.94 -0.08
N THR A 353 10.17 -16.26 -0.51
CA THR A 353 9.60 -17.60 -0.29
C THR A 353 10.34 -18.69 -1.05
N VAL A 354 10.75 -18.44 -2.29
CA VAL A 354 11.54 -19.40 -3.08
C VAL A 354 12.87 -19.67 -2.38
N VAL A 355 13.56 -18.62 -1.92
CA VAL A 355 14.84 -18.76 -1.20
C VAL A 355 14.66 -19.56 0.09
N LEU A 356 13.62 -19.28 0.90
CA LEU A 356 13.31 -20.06 2.11
C LEU A 356 13.09 -21.54 1.79
N ARG A 357 12.41 -21.85 0.68
CA ARG A 357 12.13 -23.22 0.24
C ARG A 357 13.36 -23.95 -0.28
N VAL A 358 14.31 -23.24 -0.86
CA VAL A 358 15.58 -23.81 -1.38
C VAL A 358 16.55 -24.05 -0.22
N THR A 359 16.76 -23.04 0.61
CA THR A 359 17.72 -23.11 1.73
C THR A 359 17.21 -23.97 2.90
N GLY A 360 15.90 -24.06 3.11
CA GLY A 360 15.32 -24.95 4.13
C GLY A 360 15.44 -26.43 3.79
N ARG A 361 15.44 -26.82 2.50
CA ARG A 361 15.60 -28.22 2.07
C ARG A 361 17.00 -28.78 2.31
N GLY A 362 18.03 -27.92 2.34
CA GLY A 362 19.41 -28.35 2.61
C GLY A 362 19.74 -28.58 4.09
N ALA A 363 18.84 -28.21 5.01
CA ALA A 363 19.04 -28.41 6.45
C ALA A 363 18.46 -29.75 6.96
N GLU A 364 17.77 -30.49 6.09
CA GLU A 364 17.03 -31.71 6.41
C GLU A 364 17.76 -32.95 5.85
N GLU A 365 19.08 -32.89 5.70
CA GLU A 365 19.91 -34.04 5.35
C GLU A 365 20.18 -34.85 6.64
N PRO A 366 19.76 -36.12 6.74
CA PRO A 366 19.92 -36.90 7.95
C PRO A 366 21.41 -37.13 8.22
N ALA A 367 21.87 -36.80 9.43
CA ALA A 367 23.15 -37.31 9.92
C ALA A 367 23.16 -38.83 9.75
N PRO A 368 24.19 -39.43 9.12
CA PRO A 368 24.26 -40.87 8.97
C PRO A 368 24.20 -41.48 10.37
N ALA A 369 23.22 -42.37 10.58
CA ALA A 369 23.09 -43.12 11.81
C ALA A 369 24.44 -43.76 12.11
N ALA A 370 25.03 -43.42 13.26
CA ALA A 370 26.14 -44.17 13.81
C ALA A 370 25.66 -45.61 13.94
N THR A 371 26.21 -46.49 13.11
CA THR A 371 26.06 -47.92 13.26
C THR A 371 26.79 -48.32 14.53
N ASP A 372 26.10 -48.23 15.67
CA ASP A 372 26.48 -48.92 16.89
C ASP A 372 26.22 -50.42 16.68
N GLY A 373 27.14 -51.05 15.95
CA GLY A 373 27.32 -52.50 15.95
C GLY A 373 28.02 -52.90 17.25
N ALA A 374 27.27 -52.88 18.35
CA ALA A 374 27.65 -53.57 19.58
C ALA A 374 27.61 -55.08 19.33
N GLY A 375 28.76 -55.66 19.00
CA GLY A 375 29.00 -57.10 19.06
C GLY A 375 29.80 -57.43 20.32
N SER A 376 29.11 -57.77 21.41
CA SER A 376 29.71 -58.43 22.58
C SER A 376 29.03 -59.77 22.81
N GLY A 377 29.81 -60.86 22.83
CA GLY A 377 29.45 -62.11 23.52
C GLY A 377 29.60 -63.38 22.67
N GLY A 378 30.69 -64.13 22.90
CA GLY A 378 30.97 -65.46 22.36
C GLY A 378 32.43 -65.83 22.51
#